data_AF-A0A0C2H039-F1
#
_entry.id   AF-A0A0C2H039-F1
#
_cell.length_a   1.000
_cell.length_b   1.000
_cell.length_c   1.000
_cell.angle_alpha   90.00
_cell.angle_beta   90.00
_cell.angle_gamma   90.00
#
_symmetry.space_group_name_H-M   'P 1'
#
loop_
_entity.id
_entity.type
_entity.pdbx_description
1 polymer ?
#
loop_
_entity_poly.entity_id
_entity_poly.type
_entity_poly.pdbx_seq_one_letter_code
_entity_poly.pdbx_strand_id
1 'polypeptide(L)'
;MVTKKKAKKNADFKKVKLKVGKKLKKTTTTDTTITAKKVVLISQLQEKSESSEKPLSFRGLSLDELCRQLGHFNKKNPFDFPVISPSASATVSPLELPESLLGVCEACAPILATSLSEDKAGTFLPPTVSILSLLGKATASLSNAFLVEDFVPRMSKIWAPVKKIAAARKSDKVRQSIHWLNEY
;
A
#
# COMPACT_ATOMS: atom_id res chain seq x y z
N MET A 1 -77.10 -26.12 11.29
CA MET A 1 -75.85 -26.93 11.39
C MET A 1 -75.09 -26.81 10.07
N VAL A 2 -73.91 -26.18 10.06
CA VAL A 2 -73.09 -26.01 8.83
C VAL A 2 -72.22 -27.25 8.64
N THR A 3 -72.55 -28.09 7.67
CA THR A 3 -71.79 -29.30 7.35
C THR A 3 -70.50 -28.95 6.60
N LYS A 4 -69.34 -29.25 7.20
CA LYS A 4 -68.02 -29.03 6.57
C LYS A 4 -67.78 -30.09 5.49
N LYS A 5 -67.96 -29.72 4.22
CA LYS A 5 -67.62 -30.55 3.05
C LYS A 5 -66.11 -30.83 3.04
N LYS A 6 -65.70 -32.12 3.09
CA LYS A 6 -64.29 -32.53 3.05
C LYS A 6 -63.64 -32.16 1.71
N ALA A 7 -62.43 -31.60 1.76
CA ALA A 7 -61.68 -31.19 0.57
C ALA A 7 -61.25 -32.42 -0.25
N LYS A 8 -61.51 -32.40 -1.57
CA LYS A 8 -61.11 -33.45 -2.53
C LYS A 8 -59.58 -33.52 -2.57
N LYS A 9 -59.00 -34.70 -2.32
CA LYS A 9 -57.54 -34.88 -2.14
C LYS A 9 -56.70 -34.63 -3.41
N ASN A 10 -57.29 -34.77 -4.60
CA ASN A 10 -56.65 -34.56 -5.90
C ASN A 10 -57.44 -33.54 -6.74
N ALA A 11 -57.35 -32.26 -6.39
CA ALA A 11 -57.90 -31.19 -7.21
C ALA A 11 -56.74 -30.46 -7.92
N ASP A 12 -56.87 -30.24 -9.22
CA ASP A 12 -55.84 -29.57 -10.04
C ASP A 12 -55.47 -28.18 -9.51
N PHE A 13 -56.45 -27.48 -8.91
CA PHE A 13 -56.23 -26.19 -8.28
C PHE A 13 -56.59 -26.23 -6.80
N LYS A 14 -55.55 -26.24 -5.96
CA LYS A 14 -55.70 -26.17 -4.50
C LYS A 14 -55.72 -24.72 -4.04
N LYS A 15 -56.88 -24.21 -3.68
CA LYS A 15 -57.02 -22.87 -3.07
C LYS A 15 -56.38 -22.86 -1.68
N VAL A 16 -55.34 -22.06 -1.49
CA VAL A 16 -54.69 -21.89 -0.18
C VAL A 16 -55.65 -21.18 0.77
N LYS A 17 -55.77 -21.65 2.02
CA LYS A 17 -56.58 -20.99 3.05
C LYS A 17 -56.07 -19.56 3.30
N LEU A 18 -56.98 -18.60 3.34
CA LEU A 18 -56.68 -17.22 3.71
C LEU A 18 -56.19 -17.21 5.17
N LYS A 19 -54.90 -16.96 5.38
CA LYS A 19 -54.32 -16.80 6.72
C LYS A 19 -54.38 -15.32 7.09
N VAL A 20 -55.23 -14.98 8.06
CA VAL A 20 -55.40 -13.61 8.55
C VAL A 20 -54.03 -13.07 9.00
N GLY A 21 -53.71 -11.83 8.62
CA GLY A 21 -52.44 -11.18 8.91
C GLY A 21 -51.26 -11.51 7.97
N LYS A 22 -51.41 -12.46 7.02
CA LYS A 22 -50.35 -12.80 6.05
C LYS A 22 -50.73 -12.34 4.64
N LYS A 23 -49.78 -11.70 3.95
CA LYS A 23 -49.96 -11.23 2.57
C LYS A 23 -50.11 -12.43 1.62
N LEU A 24 -51.19 -12.45 0.85
CA LEU A 24 -51.50 -13.54 -0.08
C LEU A 24 -50.59 -13.45 -1.33
N LYS A 25 -49.93 -14.56 -1.70
CA LYS A 25 -49.11 -14.62 -2.91
C LYS A 25 -50.02 -14.60 -4.15
N LYS A 26 -49.72 -13.77 -5.15
CA LYS A 26 -50.43 -13.73 -6.42
C LYS A 26 -50.00 -14.92 -7.29
N THR A 27 -50.96 -15.65 -7.86
CA THR A 27 -50.72 -16.96 -8.49
C THR A 27 -50.27 -16.88 -9.96
N THR A 28 -50.48 -15.75 -10.63
CA THR A 28 -50.26 -15.58 -12.09
C THR A 28 -49.34 -14.43 -12.44
N THR A 29 -48.66 -13.83 -11.46
CA THR A 29 -47.77 -12.70 -11.70
C THR A 29 -46.35 -13.20 -11.93
N THR A 30 -45.82 -12.97 -13.13
CA THR A 30 -44.41 -13.19 -13.44
C THR A 30 -43.55 -12.29 -12.57
N ASP A 31 -42.64 -12.90 -11.83
CA ASP A 31 -41.69 -12.17 -10.98
C ASP A 31 -40.55 -11.61 -11.85
N THR A 32 -40.41 -10.28 -11.89
CA THR A 32 -39.39 -9.58 -12.66
C THR A 32 -38.25 -9.05 -11.80
N THR A 33 -38.14 -9.47 -10.54
CA THR A 33 -37.01 -9.06 -9.69
C THR A 33 -35.72 -9.72 -10.13
N ILE A 34 -34.90 -9.00 -10.90
CA ILE A 34 -33.58 -9.42 -11.35
C ILE A 34 -32.55 -8.61 -10.57
N THR A 35 -31.66 -9.28 -9.82
CA THR A 35 -30.52 -8.65 -9.16
C THR A 35 -29.23 -9.11 -9.83
N ALA A 36 -28.48 -8.16 -10.40
CA ALA A 36 -27.16 -8.42 -10.97
C ALA A 36 -26.07 -7.77 -10.11
N LYS A 37 -24.96 -8.48 -9.89
CA LYS A 37 -23.78 -7.95 -9.20
C LYS A 37 -22.82 -7.34 -10.22
N LYS A 38 -22.35 -6.13 -9.96
CA LYS A 38 -21.32 -5.47 -10.78
C LYS A 38 -19.96 -6.11 -10.52
N VAL A 39 -19.25 -6.46 -11.60
CA VAL A 39 -17.82 -6.76 -11.54
C VAL A 39 -17.06 -5.44 -11.53
N VAL A 40 -16.24 -5.22 -10.51
CA VAL A 40 -15.36 -4.06 -10.40
C VAL A 40 -13.95 -4.52 -10.74
N LEU A 41 -13.41 -4.03 -11.85
CA LEU A 41 -12.01 -4.23 -12.20
C LEU A 41 -11.14 -3.31 -11.34
N ILE A 42 -10.03 -3.84 -10.86
CA ILE A 42 -9.02 -3.05 -10.15
C ILE A 42 -8.45 -2.04 -11.17
N SER A 43 -8.29 -0.77 -10.76
CA SER A 43 -7.90 0.41 -11.56
C SER A 43 -6.56 0.32 -12.32
N GLN A 44 -5.98 -0.86 -12.53
CA GLN A 44 -4.76 -1.09 -13.31
C GLN A 44 -4.84 -0.57 -14.75
N LEU A 45 -6.04 -0.27 -15.26
CA LEU A 45 -6.32 0.19 -16.63
C LEU A 45 -6.67 1.67 -16.75
N GLN A 46 -6.66 2.45 -15.67
CA GLN A 46 -6.82 3.91 -15.79
C GLN A 46 -5.51 4.51 -16.30
N GLU A 47 -5.53 5.13 -17.47
CA GLU A 47 -4.43 5.96 -17.96
C GLU A 47 -4.19 7.07 -16.95
N LYS A 48 -3.05 7.00 -16.27
CA LYS A 48 -2.58 8.09 -15.40
C LYS A 48 -1.90 9.09 -16.31
N SER A 49 -2.58 10.20 -16.59
CA SER A 49 -1.95 11.33 -17.24
C SER A 49 -1.02 12.05 -16.27
N GLU A 50 0.13 12.50 -16.77
CA GLU A 50 1.06 13.33 -16.01
C GLU A 50 0.36 14.65 -15.67
N SER A 51 0.00 14.84 -14.41
CA SER A 51 -0.45 16.14 -13.90
C SER A 51 0.74 16.91 -13.37
N SER A 52 0.78 18.23 -13.62
CA SER A 52 1.83 19.13 -13.12
C SER A 52 2.09 19.02 -11.61
N GLU A 53 1.12 18.54 -10.82
CA GLU A 53 1.23 18.36 -9.37
C GLU A 53 1.88 17.04 -8.93
N LYS A 54 1.88 16.00 -9.78
CA LYS A 54 2.35 14.66 -9.40
C LYS A 54 3.14 14.01 -10.54
N PRO A 55 4.48 14.07 -10.51
CA PRO A 55 5.30 13.44 -11.52
C PRO A 55 5.13 11.92 -11.48
N LEU A 56 5.07 11.31 -12.67
CA LEU A 56 5.06 9.86 -12.84
C LEU A 56 6.47 9.39 -13.23
N SER A 57 6.78 8.12 -12.92
CA SER A 57 7.99 7.49 -13.43
C SER A 57 7.90 7.24 -14.93
N PHE A 58 9.03 6.87 -15.55
CA PHE A 58 9.09 6.44 -16.96
C PHE A 58 8.07 5.32 -17.31
N ARG A 59 7.62 4.54 -16.33
CA ARG A 59 6.61 3.47 -16.49
C ARG A 59 5.19 3.89 -16.13
N GLY A 60 4.93 5.19 -15.93
CA GLY A 60 3.62 5.72 -15.55
C GLY A 60 3.18 5.40 -14.11
N LEU A 61 4.12 5.02 -13.23
CA LEU A 61 3.85 4.74 -11.81
C LEU A 61 4.05 6.00 -10.96
N SER A 62 3.15 6.24 -10.02
CA SER A 62 3.28 7.28 -9.00
C SER A 62 4.29 6.88 -7.92
N LEU A 63 4.78 7.86 -7.17
CA LEU A 63 5.71 7.61 -6.07
C LEU A 63 5.15 6.62 -5.03
N ASP A 64 3.86 6.71 -4.70
CA ASP A 64 3.19 5.78 -3.77
C ASP A 64 3.24 4.33 -4.29
N GLU A 65 3.05 4.14 -5.59
CA GLU A 65 3.12 2.81 -6.21
C GLU A 65 4.54 2.25 -6.22
N LEU A 66 5.54 3.10 -6.48
CA LEU A 66 6.95 2.72 -6.39
C LEU A 66 7.34 2.38 -4.95
N CYS A 67 6.86 3.14 -3.97
CA CYS A 67 7.07 2.86 -2.56
C CYS A 67 6.38 1.56 -2.12
N ARG A 68 5.18 1.26 -2.63
CA ARG A 68 4.51 -0.04 -2.42
C ARG A 68 5.29 -1.21 -3.02
N GLN A 69 5.99 -0.98 -4.12
CA GLN A 69 6.87 -1.98 -4.73
C GLN A 69 8.10 -2.31 -3.88
N LEU A 70 8.49 -1.47 -2.91
CA LEU A 70 9.60 -1.77 -2.00
C LEU A 70 9.36 -3.02 -1.15
N GLY A 71 8.10 -3.36 -0.86
CA GLY A 71 7.73 -4.59 -0.14
C GLY A 71 7.66 -5.84 -1.01
N HIS A 72 7.80 -5.72 -2.33
CA HIS A 72 7.75 -6.87 -3.23
C HIS A 72 9.11 -7.58 -3.27
N PHE A 73 9.13 -8.83 -2.77
CA PHE A 73 10.32 -9.66 -2.82
C PHE A 73 10.70 -10.00 -4.27
N ASN A 74 11.76 -9.38 -4.78
CA ASN A 74 12.38 -9.76 -6.04
C ASN A 74 13.46 -10.83 -5.78
N LYS A 75 13.23 -12.04 -6.30
CA LYS A 75 14.15 -13.19 -6.16
C LYS A 75 15.58 -12.91 -6.64
N LYS A 76 15.76 -11.96 -7.59
CA LYS A 76 17.07 -11.62 -8.13
C LYS A 76 17.82 -10.58 -7.30
N ASN A 77 17.11 -9.60 -6.75
CA ASN A 77 17.68 -8.58 -5.88
C ASN A 77 16.60 -8.01 -4.95
N PRO A 78 16.56 -8.43 -3.66
CA PRO A 78 15.55 -7.96 -2.71
C PRO A 78 15.70 -6.48 -2.32
N PHE A 79 16.76 -5.81 -2.78
CA PHE A 79 17.02 -4.38 -2.61
C PHE A 79 17.00 -3.61 -3.94
N ASP A 80 16.45 -4.19 -5.01
CA ASP A 80 16.21 -3.49 -6.27
C ASP A 80 15.00 -2.60 -6.11
N PHE A 81 15.25 -1.38 -5.66
CA PHE A 81 14.23 -0.40 -5.33
C PHE A 81 14.12 0.58 -6.51
N PRO A 82 13.04 0.52 -7.30
CA PRO A 82 12.90 1.35 -8.51
C PRO A 82 12.97 2.85 -8.21
N VAL A 83 12.58 3.25 -7.00
CA VAL A 83 12.52 4.65 -6.54
C VAL A 83 13.89 5.27 -6.22
N ILE A 84 14.89 4.45 -5.85
CA ILE A 84 16.25 4.92 -5.53
C ILE A 84 17.24 4.64 -6.67
N SER A 85 16.83 3.88 -7.68
CA SER A 85 17.65 3.65 -8.86
C SER A 85 17.63 4.91 -9.73
N PRO A 86 18.78 5.36 -10.27
CA PRO A 86 18.89 6.59 -11.06
C PRO A 86 17.99 6.67 -12.31
N SER A 87 17.37 5.56 -12.74
CA SER A 87 16.71 5.47 -14.05
C SER A 87 15.22 5.77 -14.07
N ALA A 88 14.57 6.08 -12.94
CA ALA A 88 13.09 6.07 -12.90
C ALA A 88 12.41 7.43 -13.13
N SER A 89 13.09 8.57 -12.95
CA SER A 89 12.45 9.90 -13.00
C SER A 89 12.99 10.77 -14.14
N ALA A 90 12.09 11.24 -15.01
CA ALA A 90 12.45 11.96 -16.24
C ALA A 90 12.68 13.47 -16.05
N THR A 91 12.42 14.05 -14.87
CA THR A 91 12.54 15.51 -14.65
C THR A 91 13.03 15.94 -13.27
N VAL A 92 12.56 15.32 -12.17
CA VAL A 92 13.01 15.60 -10.80
C VAL A 92 13.14 14.28 -10.04
N SER A 93 14.32 14.00 -9.48
CA SER A 93 14.51 12.81 -8.65
C SER A 93 13.62 12.92 -7.40
N PRO A 94 12.90 11.86 -6.98
CA PRO A 94 12.07 11.89 -5.77
C PRO A 94 12.87 12.16 -4.48
N LEU A 95 14.21 12.12 -4.57
CA LEU A 95 15.13 12.46 -3.49
C LEU A 95 15.34 13.97 -3.30
N GLU A 96 14.97 14.80 -4.29
CA GLU A 96 15.19 16.26 -4.29
C GLU A 96 14.02 17.05 -3.67
N LEU A 97 12.85 16.40 -3.51
CA LEU A 97 11.66 17.01 -2.93
C LEU A 97 11.49 16.53 -1.48
N PRO A 98 11.38 17.43 -0.48
CA PRO A 98 11.30 17.05 0.93
C PRO A 98 10.18 16.04 1.26
N GLU A 99 8.95 16.27 0.78
CA GLU A 99 7.82 15.36 1.02
C GLU A 99 7.99 14.00 0.34
N SER A 100 8.53 13.98 -0.88
CA SER A 100 8.80 12.75 -1.61
C SER A 100 9.88 11.93 -0.91
N LEU A 101 10.94 12.58 -0.41
CA LEU A 101 11.97 11.90 0.36
C LEU A 101 11.43 11.33 1.67
N LEU A 102 10.58 12.07 2.38
CA LEU A 102 9.92 11.56 3.59
C LEU A 102 9.13 10.29 3.28
N GLY A 103 8.35 10.27 2.21
CA GLY A 103 7.62 9.08 1.76
C GLY A 103 8.52 7.89 1.42
N VAL A 104 9.65 8.15 0.77
CA VAL A 104 10.66 7.10 0.49
C VAL A 104 11.29 6.58 1.79
N CYS A 105 11.60 7.46 2.73
CA CYS A 105 12.17 7.10 4.02
C CYS A 105 11.18 6.29 4.87
N GLU A 106 9.90 6.69 4.90
CA GLU A 106 8.82 5.96 5.58
C GLU A 106 8.70 4.53 5.06
N ALA A 107 8.82 4.32 3.76
CA ALA A 107 8.73 3.01 3.16
C ALA A 107 10.02 2.18 3.30
N CYS A 108 11.21 2.81 3.26
CA CYS A 108 12.49 2.13 3.38
C CYS A 108 12.87 1.77 4.82
N ALA A 109 12.57 2.63 5.80
CA ALA A 109 12.96 2.44 7.19
C ALA A 109 12.59 1.07 7.79
N PRO A 110 11.36 0.53 7.64
CA PRO A 110 11.03 -0.79 8.15
C PRO A 110 11.81 -1.91 7.46
N ILE A 111 12.04 -1.82 6.15
CA ILE A 111 12.80 -2.84 5.40
C ILE A 111 14.26 -2.86 5.86
N LEU A 112 14.86 -1.68 6.02
CA LEU A 112 16.23 -1.52 6.51
C LEU A 112 16.37 -1.99 7.96
N ALA A 113 15.39 -1.68 8.83
CA ALA A 113 15.33 -2.18 10.20
C ALA A 113 15.31 -3.71 10.25
N THR A 114 14.47 -4.36 9.45
CA THR A 114 14.39 -5.82 9.36
C THR A 114 15.69 -6.41 8.84
N SER A 115 16.27 -5.85 7.76
CA SER A 115 17.56 -6.28 7.23
C SER A 115 18.66 -6.20 8.29
N LEU A 116 18.76 -5.08 9.02
CA LEU A 116 19.74 -4.90 10.09
C LEU A 116 19.51 -5.83 11.28
N SER A 117 18.26 -6.23 11.57
CA SER A 117 17.94 -7.13 12.68
C SER A 117 18.18 -8.60 12.33
N GLU A 118 17.76 -9.02 11.13
CA GLU A 118 17.69 -10.43 10.75
C GLU A 118 18.94 -10.94 10.03
N ASP A 119 19.70 -10.07 9.36
CA ASP A 119 20.86 -10.47 8.56
C ASP A 119 22.10 -10.86 9.41
N LYS A 120 22.03 -11.99 10.11
CA LYS A 120 23.14 -12.49 10.94
C LYS A 120 24.36 -12.88 10.10
N ALA A 121 24.13 -13.30 8.85
CA ALA A 121 25.18 -13.72 7.91
C ALA A 121 25.89 -12.55 7.22
N GLY A 122 25.31 -11.34 7.26
CA GLY A 122 25.89 -10.14 6.64
C GLY A 122 25.74 -10.12 5.11
N THR A 123 24.89 -10.97 4.54
CA THR A 123 24.68 -11.09 3.08
C THR A 123 24.00 -9.84 2.51
N PHE A 124 23.13 -9.22 3.29
CA PHE A 124 22.33 -8.05 2.94
C PHE A 124 22.90 -6.75 3.52
N LEU A 125 23.98 -6.84 4.29
CA LEU A 125 24.66 -5.69 4.87
C LEU A 125 25.19 -4.71 3.81
N PRO A 126 25.87 -5.13 2.73
CA PRO A 126 26.34 -4.20 1.70
C PRO A 126 25.22 -3.37 1.02
N PRO A 127 24.12 -3.95 0.52
CA PRO A 127 23.04 -3.15 -0.05
C PRO A 127 22.34 -2.27 1.01
N THR A 128 22.15 -2.78 2.23
CA THR A 128 21.55 -1.99 3.33
C THR A 128 22.36 -0.73 3.64
N VAL A 129 23.68 -0.87 3.76
CA VAL A 129 24.61 0.25 4.00
C VAL A 129 24.65 1.22 2.82
N SER A 130 24.60 0.70 1.59
CA SER A 130 24.55 1.53 0.37
C SER A 130 23.30 2.40 0.35
N ILE A 131 22.13 1.81 0.63
CA ILE A 131 20.85 2.52 0.66
C ILE A 131 20.83 3.57 1.77
N LEU A 132 21.28 3.23 2.98
CA LEU A 132 21.41 4.19 4.09
C LEU A 132 22.31 5.37 3.74
N SER A 133 23.43 5.11 3.06
CA SER A 133 24.37 6.15 2.63
C SER A 133 23.79 7.02 1.52
N LEU A 134 23.04 6.43 0.59
CA LEU A 134 22.36 7.16 -0.48
C LEU A 134 21.29 8.10 0.08
N LEU A 135 20.47 7.61 1.01
CA LEU A 135 19.45 8.43 1.68
C LEU A 135 20.08 9.54 2.51
N GLY A 136 21.18 9.27 3.22
CA GLY A 136 21.93 10.29 3.94
C GLY A 136 22.51 11.39 3.04
N LYS A 137 23.00 11.03 1.85
CA LYS A 137 23.45 12.01 0.85
C LYS A 137 22.29 12.84 0.32
N ALA A 138 21.14 12.21 0.04
CA ALA A 138 19.93 12.91 -0.40
C ALA A 138 19.42 13.91 0.65
N THR A 139 19.44 13.53 1.94
CA THR A 139 19.08 14.46 3.02
C THR A 139 20.05 15.63 3.14
N ALA A 140 21.34 15.40 2.92
CA ALA A 140 22.35 16.46 2.99
C ALA A 140 22.30 17.41 1.78
N SER A 141 21.84 16.93 0.62
CA SER A 141 21.68 17.76 -0.59
C SER A 141 20.38 18.56 -0.62
N LEU A 142 19.44 18.31 0.30
CA LEU A 142 18.16 19.01 0.38
C LEU A 142 18.31 20.41 0.96
N SER A 143 18.58 21.39 0.09
CA SER A 143 18.52 22.81 0.44
C SER A 143 17.11 23.30 0.82
N ASN A 144 16.07 22.59 0.36
CA ASN A 144 14.67 22.99 0.50
C ASN A 144 13.94 22.32 1.68
N ALA A 145 14.66 21.65 2.59
CA ALA A 145 14.05 20.94 3.72
C ALA A 145 13.19 21.84 4.63
N PHE A 146 13.50 23.14 4.69
CA PHE A 146 12.75 24.16 5.44
C PHE A 146 11.32 24.38 4.95
N LEU A 147 10.96 23.93 3.74
CA LEU A 147 9.62 24.07 3.18
C LEU A 147 8.58 23.17 3.86
N VAL A 148 9.02 22.20 4.66
CA VAL A 148 8.16 21.28 5.41
C VAL A 148 8.39 21.51 6.90
N GLU A 149 7.44 22.15 7.58
CA GLU A 149 7.57 22.57 8.99
C GLU A 149 7.88 21.38 9.93
N ASP A 150 7.32 20.21 9.65
CA ASP A 150 7.49 18.99 10.46
C ASP A 150 8.55 18.02 9.93
N PHE A 151 9.44 18.46 9.02
CA PHE A 151 10.41 17.56 8.38
C PHE A 151 11.30 16.85 9.40
N VAL A 152 11.94 17.62 10.29
CA VAL A 152 12.87 17.10 11.31
C VAL A 152 12.16 16.15 12.29
N PRO A 153 11.02 16.53 12.92
CA PRO A 153 10.25 15.62 13.77
C PRO A 153 9.81 14.33 13.08
N ARG A 154 9.34 14.40 11.83
CA ARG A 154 8.95 13.21 11.05
C ARG A 154 10.14 12.32 10.78
N MET A 155 11.25 12.90 10.35
CA MET A 155 12.49 12.16 10.06
C MET A 155 13.01 11.44 11.30
N SER A 156 13.04 12.12 12.45
CA SER A 156 13.43 11.51 13.73
C SER A 156 12.56 10.30 14.09
N LYS A 157 11.24 10.43 13.91
CA LYS A 157 10.27 9.36 14.17
C LYS A 157 10.43 8.17 13.23
N ILE A 158 10.64 8.42 11.94
CA ILE A 158 10.80 7.39 10.90
C ILE A 158 12.04 6.54 11.19
N TRP A 159 13.15 7.19 11.57
CA TRP A 159 14.44 6.51 11.72
C TRP A 159 14.73 5.99 13.14
N ALA A 160 13.92 6.33 14.14
CA ALA A 160 14.09 5.86 15.52
C ALA A 160 14.25 4.32 15.64
N PRO A 161 13.45 3.48 14.95
CA PRO A 161 13.65 2.03 14.97
C PRO A 161 14.99 1.59 14.40
N VAL A 162 15.40 2.20 13.27
CA VAL A 162 16.66 1.91 12.59
C VAL A 162 17.85 2.29 13.46
N LYS A 163 17.84 3.48 14.10
CA LYS A 163 18.87 3.92 15.05
C LYS A 163 19.05 2.91 16.18
N LYS A 164 17.95 2.47 16.78
CA LYS A 164 17.96 1.51 17.90
C LYS A 164 18.57 0.17 17.49
N ILE A 165 18.18 -0.36 16.34
CA ILE A 165 18.68 -1.66 15.84
C ILE A 165 20.13 -1.55 15.39
N ALA A 166 20.48 -0.46 14.69
CA ALA A 166 21.83 -0.22 14.22
C ALA A 166 22.84 -0.03 15.37
N ALA A 167 22.43 0.61 16.47
CA ALA A 167 23.24 0.72 17.68
C ALA A 167 23.57 -0.65 18.31
N ALA A 168 22.68 -1.63 18.19
CA ALA A 168 22.92 -2.99 18.67
C ALA A 168 23.93 -3.78 17.80
N ARG A 169 24.18 -3.34 16.56
CA ARG A 169 25.15 -3.98 15.65
C ARG A 169 26.57 -3.49 15.92
N LYS A 170 27.50 -4.43 16.11
CA LYS A 170 28.94 -4.18 16.20
C LYS A 170 29.57 -4.12 14.80
N SER A 171 29.13 -3.20 13.95
CA SER A 171 29.70 -3.00 12.61
C SER A 171 30.02 -1.54 12.36
N ASP A 172 31.29 -1.23 12.09
CA ASP A 172 31.74 0.14 11.81
C ASP A 172 31.12 0.71 10.54
N LYS A 173 30.92 -0.14 9.51
CA LYS A 173 30.25 0.28 8.26
C LYS A 173 28.82 0.75 8.51
N VAL A 174 28.09 0.05 9.38
CA VAL A 174 26.72 0.45 9.77
C VAL A 174 26.78 1.78 10.51
N ARG A 175 27.67 1.92 11.51
CA ARG A 175 27.84 3.17 12.28
C ARG A 175 28.14 4.37 11.40
N GLN A 176 29.03 4.23 10.42
CA GLN A 176 29.32 5.29 9.46
C GLN A 176 28.10 5.66 8.61
N SER A 177 27.36 4.66 8.12
CA SER A 177 26.19 4.90 7.26
C SER A 177 24.98 5.53 7.96
N ILE A 178 24.91 5.44 9.29
CA ILE A 178 23.82 6.04 10.09
C ILE A 178 24.21 7.36 10.76
N HIS A 179 25.46 7.83 10.61
CA HIS A 179 25.94 9.00 11.36
C HIS A 179 25.08 10.24 11.15
N TRP A 180 24.64 10.46 9.90
CA TRP A 180 23.76 11.57 9.51
C TRP A 180 22.41 11.54 10.24
N LEU A 181 21.96 10.38 10.72
CA LEU A 181 20.72 10.27 11.48
C LEU A 181 20.81 11.01 12.83
N ASN A 182 22.01 11.28 13.36
CA ASN A 182 22.17 12.02 14.61
C ASN A 182 21.80 13.51 14.49
N GLU A 183 21.65 14.02 13.27
CA GLU A 183 21.23 15.41 12.99
C GLU A 183 19.71 15.60 13.13
N TYR A 184 18.96 14.51 13.31
CA TYR A 184 17.50 14.44 13.45
C TYR A 184 17.12 13.69 14.73
#